data_AF-A0A315BAE1-F1
#
_entry.id   AF-A0A315BAE1-F1
#
_cell.length_a   1.000
_cell.length_b   1.000
_cell.length_c   1.000
_cell.angle_alpha   90.00
_cell.angle_beta   90.00
_cell.angle_gamma   90.00
#
_symmetry.space_group_name_H-M   'P 1'
#
loop_
_entity.id
_entity.type
_entity.pdbx_description
1 polymer ?
#
loop_
_entity_poly.entity_id
_entity_poly.type
_entity_poly.pdbx_seq_one_letter_code
_entity_poly.pdbx_strand_id
1 'polypeptide(L)'
;MFFHWFLLRVFTVALFLGSSLAWANDTLEIEEHIRNKQWTQAQQKLQSAIKQSTAKPGSAVSPQLRLMNSQILAGLGQSDKAIEELQALIQEFPELPEPYNNLGVLHAAQGNYHAATTAFLLAIQARPNYKIAHQNLGDLYTAMAQQAYAKAKAVQAGPALLPLPAPAASTTTTTNIRAVR
;
A
#
# COMPACT_ATOMS: atom_id res chain seq x y z
N MET A 1 -10.79 -55.52 34.12
CA MET A 1 -11.71 -54.39 34.37
C MET A 1 -10.84 -53.15 34.47
N PHE A 2 -10.80 -52.29 33.44
CA PHE A 2 -11.64 -51.09 33.29
C PHE A 2 -11.49 -50.16 34.51
N PHE A 3 -11.27 -48.84 34.47
CA PHE A 3 -11.15 -47.81 33.45
C PHE A 3 -10.86 -46.52 34.26
N HIS A 4 -10.16 -45.54 33.68
CA HIS A 4 -10.24 -44.11 34.03
C HIS A 4 -9.71 -43.60 35.38
N TRP A 5 -8.53 -42.96 35.33
CA TRP A 5 -8.34 -41.64 35.95
C TRP A 5 -7.38 -40.80 35.11
N PHE A 6 -7.85 -40.41 33.92
CA PHE A 6 -7.26 -39.39 33.07
C PHE A 6 -8.24 -38.23 33.11
N LEU A 7 -8.01 -37.21 33.95
CA LEU A 7 -8.67 -35.89 33.90
C LEU A 7 -8.17 -35.03 35.06
N LEU A 8 -7.00 -34.41 34.90
CA LEU A 8 -6.74 -33.08 35.47
C LEU A 8 -5.51 -32.42 34.81
N ARG A 9 -5.55 -32.27 33.48
CA ARG A 9 -4.63 -31.38 32.75
C ARG A 9 -5.36 -30.66 31.61
N VAL A 10 -6.46 -29.99 31.94
CA VAL A 10 -7.11 -29.04 31.01
C VAL A 10 -7.35 -27.74 31.75
N PHE A 11 -6.27 -27.02 32.09
CA PHE A 11 -6.37 -25.64 32.56
C PHE A 11 -5.10 -24.85 32.25
N THR A 12 -4.66 -24.86 30.98
CA THR A 12 -3.61 -23.92 30.50
C THR A 12 -3.86 -23.41 29.07
N VAL A 13 -5.04 -23.58 28.48
CA VAL A 13 -5.32 -23.07 27.12
C VAL A 13 -6.25 -21.84 27.10
N ALA A 14 -6.85 -21.44 28.22
CA ALA A 14 -7.80 -20.33 28.25
C ALA A 14 -7.17 -18.91 28.27
N LEU A 15 -5.85 -18.77 28.48
CA LEU A 15 -5.20 -17.46 28.71
C LEU A 15 -4.55 -16.81 27.48
N PHE A 16 -4.46 -17.50 26.34
CA PHE A 16 -3.93 -16.91 25.10
C PHE A 16 -5.01 -16.29 24.18
N LEU A 17 -6.28 -16.67 24.36
CA LEU A 17 -7.39 -16.14 23.57
C LEU A 17 -7.81 -14.73 24.00
N GLY A 18 -7.64 -14.37 25.28
CA GLY A 18 -8.10 -13.06 25.79
C GLY A 18 -7.31 -11.88 25.21
N SER A 19 -6.01 -12.05 24.98
CA SER A 19 -5.16 -11.01 24.41
C SER A 19 -5.40 -10.78 22.92
N SER A 20 -5.65 -11.82 22.11
CA SER A 20 -5.91 -11.61 20.68
C SER A 20 -7.25 -10.92 20.42
N LEU A 21 -8.27 -11.21 21.24
CA LEU A 21 -9.60 -10.58 21.16
C LEU A 21 -9.57 -9.09 21.49
N ALA A 22 -8.85 -8.69 22.55
CA ALA A 22 -8.76 -7.29 22.95
C ALA A 22 -8.02 -6.43 21.91
N TRP A 23 -6.93 -6.95 21.33
CA TRP A 23 -6.14 -6.21 20.34
C TRP A 23 -6.87 -6.05 19.00
N ALA A 24 -7.60 -7.09 18.58
CA ALA A 24 -8.45 -7.01 17.40
C ALA A 24 -9.50 -5.90 17.55
N ASN A 25 -10.10 -5.76 18.72
CA ASN A 25 -11.09 -4.71 18.99
C ASN A 25 -10.48 -3.30 18.84
N ASP A 26 -9.32 -3.04 19.42
CA ASP A 26 -8.68 -1.72 19.36
C ASP A 26 -8.27 -1.34 17.93
N THR A 27 -7.74 -2.28 17.15
CA THR A 27 -7.39 -2.00 15.74
C THR A 27 -8.62 -1.66 14.89
N LEU A 28 -9.75 -2.33 15.11
CA LEU A 28 -10.99 -2.08 14.37
C LEU A 28 -11.53 -0.67 14.61
N GLU A 29 -11.48 -0.18 15.85
CA GLU A 29 -11.89 1.19 16.18
C GLU A 29 -11.00 2.24 15.51
N ILE A 30 -9.67 2.01 15.50
CA ILE A 30 -8.74 2.91 14.81
C ILE A 30 -9.04 2.92 13.30
N GLU A 31 -9.22 1.76 12.68
CA GLU A 31 -9.57 1.66 11.26
C GLU A 31 -10.90 2.35 10.95
N GLU A 32 -11.90 2.24 11.83
CA GLU A 32 -13.17 2.92 11.67
C GLU A 32 -13.01 4.44 11.65
N HIS A 33 -12.26 5.00 12.59
CA HIS A 33 -11.97 6.43 12.60
C HIS A 33 -11.17 6.84 11.36
N ILE A 34 -10.19 6.05 10.91
CA ILE A 34 -9.44 6.29 9.66
C ILE A 34 -10.40 6.32 8.46
N ARG A 35 -11.28 5.32 8.32
CA ARG A 35 -12.26 5.25 7.22
C ARG A 35 -13.18 6.47 7.22
N ASN A 36 -13.59 6.92 8.39
CA ASN A 36 -14.44 8.09 8.57
C ASN A 36 -13.66 9.43 8.54
N LYS A 37 -12.35 9.40 8.27
CA LYS A 37 -11.44 10.56 8.27
C LYS A 37 -11.43 11.35 9.58
N GLN A 38 -11.74 10.68 10.69
CA GLN A 38 -11.72 11.19 12.05
C GLN A 38 -10.29 11.10 12.61
N TRP A 39 -9.37 11.85 11.99
CA TRP A 39 -7.93 11.70 12.21
C TRP A 39 -7.48 11.93 13.65
N THR A 40 -8.08 12.92 14.33
CA THR A 40 -7.78 13.22 15.73
C THR A 40 -8.22 12.09 16.65
N GLN A 41 -9.42 11.54 16.45
CA GLN A 41 -9.91 10.39 17.21
C GLN A 41 -9.06 9.14 16.93
N ALA A 42 -8.72 8.89 15.66
CA ALA A 42 -7.84 7.80 15.27
C ALA A 42 -6.46 7.91 15.97
N GLN A 43 -5.89 9.12 16.03
CA GLN A 43 -4.61 9.37 16.71
C GLN A 43 -4.68 9.07 18.21
N GLN A 44 -5.74 9.50 18.89
CA GLN A 44 -5.92 9.24 20.33
C GLN A 44 -6.05 7.74 20.63
N LYS A 45 -6.81 7.02 19.81
CA LYS A 45 -6.98 5.56 19.92
C LYS A 45 -5.66 4.84 19.65
N LEU A 46 -4.95 5.23 18.60
CA LEU A 46 -3.64 4.69 18.27
C LEU A 46 -2.63 4.88 19.41
N GLN A 47 -2.53 6.08 19.99
CA GLN A 47 -1.63 6.35 21.11
C GLN A 47 -1.93 5.46 22.32
N SER A 48 -3.22 5.22 22.58
CA SER A 48 -3.66 4.31 23.64
C SER A 48 -3.24 2.87 23.36
N ALA A 49 -3.45 2.40 22.13
CA ALA A 49 -3.05 1.06 21.69
C ALA A 49 -1.52 0.87 21.76
N ILE A 50 -0.74 1.85 21.31
CA ILE A 50 0.71 1.84 21.40
C ILE A 50 1.14 1.73 22.86
N LYS A 51 0.62 2.59 23.74
CA LYS A 51 0.95 2.58 25.17
C LYS A 51 0.69 1.22 25.82
N GLN A 52 -0.41 0.57 25.47
CA GLN A 52 -0.72 -0.78 25.95
C GLN A 52 0.25 -1.82 25.39
N SER A 53 0.54 -1.75 24.08
CA SER A 53 1.45 -2.67 23.41
C SER A 53 2.89 -2.61 23.93
N THR A 54 3.36 -1.42 24.34
CA THR A 54 4.72 -1.18 24.82
C THR A 54 4.81 -1.16 26.35
N ALA A 55 3.77 -1.56 27.06
CA ALA A 55 3.76 -1.57 28.54
C ALA A 55 4.79 -2.55 29.13
N LYS A 56 5.16 -3.59 28.37
CA LYS A 56 6.23 -4.52 28.73
C LYS A 56 7.58 -4.01 28.21
N PRO A 57 8.62 -3.93 29.06
CA PRO A 57 9.96 -3.55 28.62
C PRO A 57 10.45 -4.43 27.46
N GLY A 58 11.00 -3.80 26.41
CA GLY A 58 11.51 -4.48 25.22
C GLY A 58 10.47 -4.85 24.16
N SER A 59 9.19 -4.52 24.37
CA SER A 59 8.16 -4.69 23.33
C SER A 59 8.25 -3.57 22.29
N ALA A 60 8.30 -3.95 21.01
CA ALA A 60 8.29 -3.03 19.87
C ALA A 60 6.87 -2.76 19.38
N VAL A 61 6.65 -1.60 18.76
CA VAL A 61 5.36 -1.29 18.11
C VAL A 61 5.23 -2.15 16.86
N SER A 62 4.08 -2.79 16.67
CA SER A 62 3.86 -3.66 15.53
C SER A 62 3.89 -2.89 14.20
N PRO A 63 4.32 -3.51 13.10
CA PRO A 63 4.30 -2.88 11.77
C PRO A 63 2.91 -2.38 11.37
N GLN A 64 1.85 -3.10 11.79
CA GLN A 64 0.48 -2.72 11.51
C GLN A 64 0.09 -1.41 12.19
N LEU A 65 0.40 -1.22 13.48
CA LEU A 65 0.13 0.06 14.17
C LEU A 65 0.96 1.21 13.59
N ARG A 66 2.19 0.94 13.14
CA ARG A 66 3.04 1.93 12.46
C ARG A 66 2.49 2.31 11.08
N LEU A 67 1.96 1.36 10.32
CA LEU A 67 1.24 1.64 9.07
C LEU A 67 0.02 2.54 9.33
N MET A 68 -0.77 2.24 10.36
CA MET A 68 -1.90 3.09 10.76
C MET A 68 -1.44 4.48 11.20
N ASN A 69 -0.32 4.57 11.93
CA ASN A 69 0.31 5.85 12.30
C ASN A 69 0.64 6.69 11.07
N SER A 70 1.31 6.09 10.07
CA SER A 70 1.65 6.80 8.82
C SER A 70 0.40 7.33 8.11
N GLN A 71 -0.69 6.55 8.08
CA GLN A 71 -1.95 6.96 7.47
C GLN A 71 -2.63 8.11 8.23
N ILE A 72 -2.62 8.05 9.57
CA ILE A 72 -3.15 9.11 10.43
C ILE A 72 -2.33 10.40 10.29
N LEU A 73 -1.00 10.30 10.30
CA LEU A 73 -0.10 11.43 10.09
C LEU A 73 -0.37 12.12 8.75
N ALA A 74 -0.52 11.34 7.68
CA ALA A 74 -0.88 11.87 6.37
C ALA A 74 -2.25 12.57 6.38
N GLY A 75 -3.26 11.97 7.03
CA GLY A 75 -4.59 12.56 7.19
C GLY A 75 -4.59 13.88 7.99
N LEU A 76 -3.65 14.04 8.93
CA LEU A 76 -3.41 15.27 9.69
C LEU A 76 -2.56 16.31 8.92
N GLY A 77 -2.19 16.04 7.67
CA GLY A 77 -1.32 16.91 6.87
C GLY A 77 0.16 16.85 7.23
N GLN A 78 0.57 15.89 8.07
CA GLN A 78 1.97 15.67 8.47
C GLN A 78 2.66 14.67 7.54
N SER A 79 2.61 14.94 6.24
CA SER A 79 3.08 14.00 5.20
C SER A 79 4.56 13.64 5.35
N ASP A 80 5.41 14.57 5.77
CA ASP A 80 6.85 14.31 5.93
C ASP A 80 7.11 13.26 7.02
N LYS A 81 6.42 13.37 8.16
CA LYS A 81 6.51 12.37 9.24
C LYS A 81 5.94 11.02 8.82
N ALA A 82 4.88 11.01 8.01
CA ALA A 82 4.32 9.78 7.47
C ALA A 82 5.35 9.06 6.57
N ILE A 83 6.07 9.83 5.73
CA ILE A 83 7.15 9.31 4.87
C ILE A 83 8.29 8.75 5.72
N GLU A 84 8.74 9.46 6.76
CA GLU A 84 9.79 8.99 7.67
C GLU A 84 9.42 7.66 8.34
N GLU A 85 8.18 7.54 8.84
CA GLU A 85 7.67 6.31 9.45
C GLU A 85 7.66 5.14 8.46
N LEU A 86 7.22 5.39 7.22
CA LEU A 86 7.20 4.38 6.15
C LEU A 86 8.60 3.96 5.72
N GLN A 87 9.53 4.90 5.63
CA GLN A 87 10.94 4.60 5.33
C GLN A 87 11.57 3.74 6.42
N ALA A 88 11.31 4.05 7.69
CA ALA A 88 11.76 3.23 8.81
C ALA A 88 11.16 1.81 8.73
N LEU A 89 9.86 1.68 8.44
CA LEU A 89 9.22 0.39 8.21
C LEU A 89 9.85 -0.41 7.06
N ILE A 90 10.22 0.26 5.97
CA ILE A 90 10.89 -0.37 4.82
C ILE A 90 12.27 -0.91 5.21
N GLN A 91 13.02 -0.18 6.05
CA GLN A 91 14.33 -0.64 6.52
C GLN A 91 14.23 -1.87 7.43
N GLU A 92 13.19 -1.92 8.27
CA GLU A 92 13.01 -3.02 9.24
C GLU A 92 12.31 -4.24 8.61
N PHE A 93 11.40 -4.01 7.66
CA PHE A 93 10.52 -5.02 7.06
C PHE A 93 10.45 -4.85 5.53
N PRO A 94 11.57 -5.05 4.81
CA PRO A 94 11.64 -4.80 3.37
C PRO A 94 10.74 -5.70 2.51
N GLU A 95 10.22 -6.80 3.07
CA GLU A 95 9.29 -7.73 2.42
C GLU A 95 7.83 -7.30 2.47
N LEU A 96 7.48 -6.31 3.30
CA LEU A 96 6.11 -5.80 3.39
C LEU A 96 5.82 -4.88 2.20
N PRO A 97 4.81 -5.17 1.37
CA PRO A 97 4.45 -4.28 0.26
C PRO A 97 3.68 -3.03 0.72
N GLU A 98 3.02 -3.07 1.88
CA GLU A 98 2.14 -2.01 2.37
C GLU A 98 2.90 -0.66 2.58
N PRO A 99 4.11 -0.63 3.19
CA PRO A 99 4.87 0.60 3.33
C PRO A 99 5.24 1.26 1.99
N TYR A 100 5.71 0.49 1.02
CA TYR A 100 6.05 1.01 -0.31
C TYR A 100 4.81 1.55 -1.04
N ASN A 101 3.67 0.85 -0.93
CA ASN A 101 2.42 1.31 -1.52
C ASN A 101 1.97 2.64 -0.90
N ASN A 102 2.00 2.76 0.42
CA ASN A 102 1.60 3.98 1.11
C ASN A 102 2.55 5.15 0.78
N LEU A 103 3.85 4.88 0.66
CA LEU A 103 4.84 5.87 0.21
C LEU A 103 4.51 6.36 -1.21
N GLY A 104 4.12 5.45 -2.10
CA GLY A 104 3.69 5.78 -3.46
C GLY A 104 2.46 6.68 -3.49
N VAL A 105 1.46 6.41 -2.64
CA VAL A 105 0.26 7.27 -2.51
C VAL A 105 0.64 8.68 -2.06
N LEU A 106 1.55 8.81 -1.07
CA LEU A 106 1.99 10.12 -0.58
C LEU A 106 2.75 10.91 -1.65
N HIS A 107 3.68 10.26 -2.36
CA HIS A 107 4.39 10.91 -3.46
C HIS A 107 3.46 11.30 -4.61
N ALA A 108 2.47 10.48 -4.95
CA ALA A 108 1.49 10.81 -5.96
C ALA A 108 0.66 12.05 -5.57
N ALA A 109 0.23 12.14 -4.31
CA ALA A 109 -0.48 13.31 -3.78
C ALA A 109 0.36 14.61 -3.83
N GLN A 110 1.69 14.50 -3.73
CA GLN A 110 2.64 15.61 -3.87
C GLN A 110 2.98 15.94 -5.34
N GLY A 111 2.45 15.20 -6.31
CA GLY A 111 2.80 15.35 -7.73
C GLY A 111 4.15 14.74 -8.12
N ASN A 112 4.82 14.04 -7.19
CA ASN A 112 6.11 13.39 -7.39
C ASN A 112 5.93 12.04 -8.08
N TYR A 113 5.38 12.05 -9.30
CA TYR A 113 4.94 10.84 -10.00
C TYR A 113 6.05 9.82 -10.26
N HIS A 114 7.29 10.25 -10.51
CA HIS A 114 8.40 9.32 -10.67
C HIS A 114 8.70 8.54 -9.37
N ALA A 115 8.74 9.22 -8.23
CA ALA A 115 8.93 8.58 -6.94
C ALA A 115 7.75 7.65 -6.58
N ALA A 116 6.52 8.07 -6.92
CA ALA A 116 5.34 7.26 -6.74
C ALA A 116 5.39 5.96 -7.58
N THR A 117 5.77 6.04 -8.86
CA THR A 117 5.95 4.87 -9.73
C THR A 117 6.96 3.90 -9.14
N THR A 118 8.14 4.39 -8.73
CA THR A 118 9.18 3.55 -8.11
C THR A 118 8.65 2.83 -6.87
N ALA A 119 7.95 3.56 -5.99
CA ALA A 119 7.39 2.99 -4.77
C ALA A 119 6.33 1.91 -5.04
N PHE A 120 5.42 2.13 -5.98
CA PHE A 120 4.43 1.11 -6.36
C PHE A 120 5.08 -0.12 -7.02
N LEU A 121 6.11 0.07 -7.84
CA LEU A 121 6.86 -1.04 -8.43
C LEU A 121 7.59 -1.85 -7.36
N LEU A 122 8.17 -1.20 -6.34
CA LEU A 122 8.77 -1.90 -5.20
C LEU A 122 7.74 -2.67 -4.38
N ALA A 123 6.52 -2.13 -4.19
CA ALA A 123 5.43 -2.86 -3.55
C ALA A 123 5.05 -4.13 -4.33
N ILE A 124 5.00 -4.05 -5.67
CA ILE A 124 4.75 -5.19 -6.55
C ILE A 124 5.93 -6.17 -6.52
N GLN A 125 7.17 -5.69 -6.45
CA GLN A 125 8.34 -6.55 -6.32
C GLN A 125 8.34 -7.33 -5.00
N ALA A 126 8.00 -6.66 -3.89
CA ALA A 126 7.87 -7.30 -2.58
C ALA A 126 6.76 -8.36 -2.57
N ARG A 127 5.64 -8.10 -3.25
CA ARG A 127 4.54 -9.07 -3.40
C ARG A 127 3.88 -8.95 -4.78
N PRO A 128 4.23 -9.82 -5.75
CA PRO A 128 3.75 -9.71 -7.14
C PRO A 128 2.23 -9.66 -7.32
N ASN A 129 1.49 -10.33 -6.43
CA ASN A 129 0.02 -10.40 -6.45
C ASN A 129 -0.65 -9.31 -5.60
N TYR A 130 0.08 -8.27 -5.17
CA TYR A 130 -0.47 -7.20 -4.34
C TYR A 130 -1.35 -6.26 -5.17
N LYS A 131 -2.63 -6.62 -5.28
CA LYS A 131 -3.63 -5.97 -6.15
C LYS A 131 -3.72 -4.45 -5.95
N ILE A 132 -3.59 -3.98 -4.70
CA ILE A 132 -3.69 -2.57 -4.33
C ILE A 132 -2.60 -1.75 -5.05
N ALA A 133 -1.36 -2.23 -5.10
CA ALA A 133 -0.28 -1.51 -5.77
C ALA A 133 -0.45 -1.50 -7.30
N HIS A 134 -0.95 -2.57 -7.91
CA HIS A 134 -1.29 -2.58 -9.34
C HIS A 134 -2.40 -1.56 -9.68
N GLN A 135 -3.43 -1.49 -8.84
CA GLN A 135 -4.50 -0.50 -9.00
C GLN A 135 -3.95 0.93 -8.89
N ASN A 136 -3.20 1.22 -7.83
CA ASN A 136 -2.63 2.55 -7.63
C ASN A 136 -1.65 2.96 -8.73
N LEU A 137 -0.85 2.02 -9.26
CA LEU A 137 0.04 2.27 -10.38
C LEU A 137 -0.74 2.55 -11.68
N GLY A 138 -1.84 1.84 -11.92
CA GLY A 138 -2.73 2.09 -13.06
C GLY A 138 -3.40 3.47 -12.98
N ASP A 139 -3.88 3.85 -11.80
CA ASP A 139 -4.47 5.17 -11.55
C ASP A 139 -3.42 6.27 -11.75
N LEU A 140 -2.19 6.06 -11.26
CA LEU A 140 -1.08 6.98 -11.46
C LEU A 140 -0.75 7.16 -12.94
N TYR A 141 -0.63 6.09 -13.72
CA TYR A 141 -0.38 6.19 -15.17
C TYR A 141 -1.52 6.88 -15.91
N THR A 142 -2.77 6.65 -15.49
CA THR A 142 -3.93 7.36 -16.05
C THR A 142 -3.83 8.86 -15.79
N ALA A 143 -3.48 9.27 -14.57
CA ALA A 143 -3.27 10.68 -14.23
C ALA A 143 -2.11 11.30 -15.04
N MET A 144 -0.98 10.61 -15.16
CA MET A 144 0.17 11.07 -15.96
C MET A 144 -0.19 11.24 -17.44
N ALA A 145 -0.93 10.29 -18.02
CA ALA A 145 -1.37 10.34 -19.40
C ALA A 145 -2.33 11.52 -19.65
N GLN A 146 -3.30 11.74 -18.75
CA GLN A 146 -4.21 12.88 -18.82
C GLN A 146 -3.45 14.22 -18.73
N GLN A 147 -2.48 14.32 -17.82
CA GLN A 147 -1.65 15.52 -17.68
C GLN A 147 -0.81 15.77 -18.94
N ALA A 148 -0.20 14.72 -19.51
CA ALA A 148 0.59 14.82 -20.74
C ALA A 148 -0.28 15.26 -21.93
N TYR A 149 -1.47 14.67 -22.07
CA TYR A 149 -2.45 15.05 -23.09
C TYR A 149 -2.90 16.51 -22.94
N ALA A 150 -3.23 16.95 -21.73
CA ALA A 150 -3.62 18.33 -21.46
C ALA A 150 -2.49 19.32 -21.81
N LYS A 151 -1.24 19.00 -21.45
CA LYS A 151 -0.06 19.78 -21.84
C LYS A 151 0.09 19.85 -23.35
N ALA A 152 0.02 18.71 -24.05
CA ALA A 152 0.15 18.65 -25.50
C ALA A 152 -0.92 19.49 -26.21
N LYS A 153 -2.18 19.44 -25.74
CA LYS A 153 -3.27 20.25 -26.29
C LYS A 153 -3.10 21.76 -26.03
N ALA A 154 -2.50 22.14 -24.91
CA ALA A 154 -2.27 23.53 -24.53
C ALA A 154 -1.09 24.18 -25.29
N VAL A 155 -0.21 23.37 -25.88
CA VAL A 155 0.81 23.87 -26.81
C VAL A 155 0.10 24.37 -28.07
N GLN A 156 0.04 25.70 -28.27
CA GLN A 156 -0.35 26.28 -29.55
C GLN A 156 0.59 25.74 -30.63
N ALA A 157 0.08 25.53 -31.84
CA ALA A 157 0.88 25.05 -32.98
C ALA A 157 2.02 26.03 -33.28
N GLY A 158 3.16 25.83 -32.64
CA GLY A 158 4.43 26.42 -33.05
C GLY A 158 4.90 25.74 -34.33
N PRO A 159 5.70 26.42 -35.17
CA PRO A 159 6.10 25.96 -36.51
C PRO A 159 6.94 24.66 -36.55
N ALA A 160 7.09 23.94 -35.43
CA ALA A 160 7.95 22.77 -35.26
C ALA A 160 7.22 21.49 -34.83
N LEU A 161 5.89 21.40 -34.93
CA LEU A 161 5.21 20.11 -34.87
C LEU A 161 5.48 19.38 -36.19
N LEU A 162 6.49 18.50 -36.19
CA LEU A 162 6.64 17.53 -37.26
C LEU A 162 5.30 16.78 -37.40
N PRO A 163 4.77 16.63 -38.62
CA PRO A 163 3.52 15.90 -38.84
C PRO A 163 3.66 14.50 -38.24
N LEU A 164 2.58 14.02 -37.60
CA LEU A 164 2.54 12.67 -37.05
C LEU A 164 2.98 11.69 -38.16
N PRO A 165 3.87 10.72 -37.85
CA PRO A 165 4.25 9.72 -38.84
C PRO A 165 2.98 9.02 -39.33
N ALA A 166 2.89 8.83 -40.65
CA ALA A 166 1.76 8.11 -41.25
C ALA A 166 1.60 6.75 -40.55
N PRO A 167 0.36 6.29 -40.31
CA PRO A 167 0.13 4.98 -39.73
C PRO A 167 0.93 3.94 -40.53
N ALA A 168 1.68 3.09 -39.82
CA ALA A 168 2.49 2.07 -40.45
C ALA A 168 1.62 1.31 -41.45
N ALA A 169 2.04 1.28 -42.71
CA ALA A 169 1.33 0.62 -43.79
C ALA A 169 0.93 -0.79 -43.31
N SER A 170 -0.35 -1.12 -43.48
CA SER A 170 -0.88 -2.46 -43.21
C SER A 170 -0.05 -3.45 -44.00
N THR A 171 0.87 -4.15 -43.32
CA THR A 171 1.62 -5.25 -43.93
C THR A 171 0.62 -6.36 -44.21
N THR A 172 0.15 -6.46 -45.45
CA THR A 172 -0.50 -7.67 -45.95
C THR A 172 0.54 -8.79 -45.90
N THR A 173 0.45 -9.63 -44.88
CA THR A 173 1.13 -10.93 -44.82
C THR A 173 0.56 -11.80 -45.92
N THR A 174 1.18 -11.79 -47.11
CA THR A 174 0.91 -12.79 -48.14
C THR A 174 1.59 -14.09 -47.72
N THR A 175 0.83 -14.96 -47.05
CA THR A 175 1.23 -16.35 -46.79
C THR A 175 1.34 -17.10 -48.13
N ASN A 176 2.56 -17.34 -48.59
CA ASN A 176 2.82 -18.13 -49.78
C ASN A 176 2.83 -19.62 -49.42
N ILE A 177 1.68 -20.29 -49.57
CA ILE A 177 1.57 -21.74 -49.40
C ILE A 177 2.12 -22.38 -50.68
N ARG A 178 3.42 -22.66 -50.69
CA ARG A 178 4.03 -23.44 -51.78
C ARG A 178 3.64 -24.90 -51.58
N ALA A 179 2.68 -25.35 -52.38
CA ALA A 179 2.29 -26.75 -52.46
C ALA A 179 3.50 -27.61 -52.85
N VAL A 180 3.85 -28.55 -51.98
CA VAL A 180 4.77 -29.65 -52.30
C VAL A 180 3.97 -30.66 -53.13
N ARG A 181 4.40 -30.87 -54.37
CA ARG A 181 4.09 -32.08 -55.14
C ARG A 181 5.31 -32.96 -55.15
#